data_AF-A0A957ELM3-F1
#
_entry.id   AF-A0A957ELM3-F1
#
_cell.length_a   1.000
_cell.length_b   1.000
_cell.length_c   1.000
_cell.angle_alpha   90.00
_cell.angle_beta   90.00
_cell.angle_gamma   90.00
#
_symmetry.space_group_name_H-M   'P 1'
#
loop_
_entity.id
_entity.type
_entity.pdbx_description
1 polymer ?
#
loop_
_entity_poly.entity_id
_entity_poly.type
_entity_poly.pdbx_seq_one_letter_code
_entity_poly.pdbx_strand_id
1 'polypeptide(L)'
;MPMIKRLTLSLLLIGWLSMTSFLLTSCRQQKEDDVIIGDVANNAVKILVNTDGFYHVSLADLQNAGLAVESLSTDNLQLNVADTAVPYAIKENQLIFYGQAPSSRYIADQPYILRTGTAGAAMAETAVSPAANPTLTAVPQHLHLEENLLYNAQAHRDDQVTDLWFWHEIGQQQKVDLSLNLVALESNASATLRLQLWGVTQNVEVADDHDFDLIVNGQTITTVRWDGETHFTSETTLPAGVLKTGNNTITLDNQVEGASFLD
;
A
#
# COMPACT_ATOMS: atom_id res chain seq x y z
N MET A 1 7.05 -25.65 -2.25
CA MET A 1 7.44 -24.22 -2.35
C MET A 1 6.22 -23.33 -2.06
N PRO A 2 6.19 -22.59 -0.94
CA PRO A 2 5.24 -21.50 -0.71
C PRO A 2 5.39 -20.28 -1.63
N MET A 3 4.26 -19.68 -2.02
CA MET A 3 4.21 -18.37 -2.67
C MET A 3 3.40 -17.35 -1.87
N ILE A 4 3.96 -16.16 -1.62
CA ILE A 4 3.33 -15.10 -0.80
C ILE A 4 2.42 -14.25 -1.67
N LYS A 5 1.12 -14.30 -1.40
CA LYS A 5 0.10 -13.50 -2.07
C LYS A 5 -0.16 -12.17 -1.37
N ARG A 6 -0.24 -12.16 -0.03
CA ARG A 6 -0.61 -10.97 0.73
C ARG A 6 0.15 -10.79 2.01
N LEU A 7 0.71 -9.61 2.22
CA LEU A 7 1.19 -9.18 3.52
C LEU A 7 0.44 -7.94 3.96
N THR A 8 -0.40 -8.11 4.98
CA THR A 8 -1.18 -7.02 5.55
C THR A 8 -0.90 -6.85 7.03
N LEU A 9 -0.56 -5.62 7.41
CA LEU A 9 -0.11 -5.27 8.75
C LEU A 9 -1.03 -4.17 9.30
N SER A 10 -1.84 -4.51 10.31
CA SER A 10 -2.72 -3.56 11.01
C SER A 10 -2.06 -3.08 12.29
N LEU A 11 -1.86 -1.76 12.46
CA LEU A 11 -1.13 -1.12 13.56
C LEU A 11 -1.72 0.24 13.95
N LEU A 12 -1.63 0.66 15.21
CA LEU A 12 -1.89 2.06 15.57
C LEU A 12 -0.65 2.94 15.33
N LEU A 13 -0.76 3.98 14.49
CA LEU A 13 0.25 5.03 14.33
C LEU A 13 -0.08 6.26 15.16
N ILE A 14 0.94 6.92 15.71
CA ILE A 14 0.81 8.22 16.37
C ILE A 14 0.64 9.33 15.32
N GLY A 15 -0.36 10.19 15.50
CA GLY A 15 -0.53 11.39 14.70
C GLY A 15 0.18 12.57 15.35
N TRP A 16 1.36 12.95 14.85
CA TRP A 16 2.00 14.23 15.17
C TRP A 16 2.26 15.03 13.89
N LEU A 17 1.50 16.10 13.73
CA LEU A 17 1.78 17.15 12.75
C LEU A 17 2.80 18.12 13.39
N SER A 18 4.07 18.00 13.03
CA SER A 18 5.06 19.06 13.30
C SER A 18 6.14 19.09 12.22
N MET A 19 6.33 20.30 11.73
CA MET A 19 7.12 20.70 10.58
C MET A 19 8.49 21.19 11.07
N THR A 20 9.58 20.45 10.82
CA THR A 20 10.92 21.04 10.59
C THR A 20 11.92 20.05 9.96
N SER A 21 12.61 20.52 8.93
CA SER A 21 13.58 19.86 8.06
C SER A 21 14.94 19.61 8.74
N PHE A 22 15.64 18.50 8.44
CA PHE A 22 16.91 18.47 7.68
C PHE A 22 17.40 17.03 7.41
N LEU A 23 18.00 16.87 6.22
CA LEU A 23 18.38 15.64 5.52
C LEU A 23 19.49 14.80 6.18
N LEU A 24 19.47 13.48 5.94
CA LEU A 24 20.63 12.70 5.48
C LEU A 24 20.16 11.52 4.60
N THR A 25 20.71 11.50 3.39
CA THR A 25 20.43 10.64 2.23
C THR A 25 20.77 9.17 2.43
N SER A 26 19.82 8.29 2.06
CA SER A 26 20.07 6.94 1.54
C SER A 26 19.35 6.82 0.20
N CYS A 27 20.10 6.84 -0.90
CA CYS A 27 19.57 6.73 -2.25
C CYS A 27 18.95 5.35 -2.50
N ARG A 28 17.61 5.30 -2.52
CA ARG A 28 16.87 4.51 -3.52
C ARG A 28 15.86 5.46 -4.14
N GLN A 29 16.28 6.12 -5.20
CA GLN A 29 15.46 7.07 -5.94
C GLN A 29 14.45 6.28 -6.77
N GLN A 30 13.28 6.01 -6.20
CA GLN A 30 12.08 5.89 -7.01
C GLN A 30 11.41 7.26 -6.97
N LYS A 31 11.88 8.14 -7.85
CA LYS A 31 11.14 9.32 -8.26
C LYS A 31 10.02 8.80 -9.15
N GLU A 32 8.92 8.34 -8.56
CA GLU A 32 7.65 8.49 -9.25
C GLU A 32 7.22 9.92 -8.96
N ASP A 33 7.66 10.81 -9.84
CA ASP A 33 6.98 12.07 -10.02
C ASP A 33 5.50 11.73 -10.20
N ASP A 34 4.61 12.38 -9.47
CA ASP A 34 3.26 12.59 -9.97
C ASP A 34 3.43 13.25 -11.35
N VAL A 35 3.40 12.45 -12.42
CA VAL A 35 3.67 12.98 -13.76
C VAL A 35 2.42 13.71 -14.20
N ILE A 36 2.35 14.99 -13.86
CA ILE A 36 1.35 15.88 -14.39
C ILE A 36 1.76 16.22 -15.82
N ILE A 37 1.04 15.69 -16.82
CA ILE A 37 1.28 15.92 -18.25
C ILE A 37 0.24 16.90 -18.79
N GLY A 38 0.67 18.06 -19.28
CA GLY A 38 -0.17 19.05 -19.95
C GLY A 38 -0.54 18.70 -21.40
N ASP A 39 -1.68 19.21 -21.86
CA ASP A 39 -2.13 19.14 -23.27
C ASP A 39 -1.52 20.29 -24.11
N VAL A 40 -1.49 20.13 -25.43
CA VAL A 40 -0.94 21.08 -26.43
C VAL A 40 -1.64 22.45 -26.38
N ALA A 41 -2.91 22.47 -25.95
CA ALA A 41 -3.68 23.70 -25.75
C ALA A 41 -3.42 24.36 -24.37
N ASN A 42 -2.57 23.77 -23.53
CA ASN A 42 -2.27 24.20 -22.16
C ASN A 42 -3.51 24.39 -21.26
N ASN A 43 -4.64 23.81 -21.64
CA ASN A 43 -5.91 23.97 -20.93
C ASN A 43 -6.31 22.73 -20.12
N ALA A 44 -5.52 21.67 -20.19
CA ALA A 44 -5.76 20.43 -19.47
C ALA A 44 -4.45 19.81 -19.01
N VAL A 45 -4.51 19.13 -17.86
CA VAL A 45 -3.44 18.27 -17.37
C VAL A 45 -4.00 16.93 -16.90
N LYS A 46 -3.18 15.89 -17.02
CA LYS A 46 -3.46 14.56 -16.47
C LYS A 46 -2.77 14.38 -15.14
N ILE A 47 -3.51 13.97 -14.10
CA ILE A 47 -3.02 13.60 -12.78
C ILE A 47 -3.14 12.07 -12.66
N LEU A 48 -2.05 11.41 -12.28
CA LEU A 48 -1.99 9.95 -12.13
C LEU A 48 -2.24 9.56 -10.67
N VAL A 49 -3.16 8.61 -10.47
CA VAL A 49 -3.54 8.12 -9.13
C VAL A 49 -3.38 6.60 -9.12
N ASN A 50 -2.54 6.09 -8.23
CA ASN A 50 -2.28 4.65 -8.07
C ASN A 50 -2.73 4.10 -6.71
N THR A 51 -3.09 4.97 -5.77
CA THR A 51 -3.56 4.59 -4.44
C THR A 51 -4.82 5.36 -4.05
N ASP A 52 -5.70 4.70 -3.30
CA ASP A 52 -6.87 5.36 -2.72
C ASP A 52 -6.41 6.38 -1.66
N GLY A 53 -6.91 7.63 -1.73
CA GLY A 53 -6.56 8.63 -0.73
C GLY A 53 -6.85 10.07 -1.12
N PHE A 54 -6.52 11.00 -0.22
CA PHE A 54 -6.56 12.42 -0.52
C PHE A 54 -5.27 12.87 -1.20
N TYR A 55 -5.42 13.53 -2.34
CA TYR A 55 -4.33 14.10 -3.13
C TYR A 55 -4.38 15.62 -3.05
N HIS A 56 -3.20 16.24 -3.00
CA HIS A 56 -3.02 17.68 -2.97
C HIS A 56 -2.24 18.09 -4.21
N VAL A 57 -2.81 18.98 -5.02
CA VAL A 57 -2.15 19.51 -6.21
C VAL A 57 -2.00 21.02 -6.05
N SER A 58 -0.75 21.50 -6.01
CA SER A 58 -0.50 22.93 -5.85
C SER A 58 -0.67 23.66 -7.18
N LEU A 59 -0.94 24.97 -7.09
CA LEU A 59 -0.93 25.85 -8.27
C LEU A 59 0.42 25.76 -9.03
N ALA A 60 1.53 25.65 -8.30
CA ALA A 60 2.86 25.57 -8.88
C ALA A 60 3.05 24.28 -9.69
N ASP A 61 2.56 23.13 -9.19
CA ASP A 61 2.66 21.85 -9.90
C ASP A 61 1.88 21.89 -11.23
N LEU A 62 0.68 22.50 -11.20
CA LEU A 62 -0.13 22.68 -12.41
C LEU A 62 0.56 23.57 -13.45
N GLN A 63 1.15 24.68 -13.01
CA GLN A 63 1.88 25.59 -13.90
C GLN A 63 3.14 24.93 -14.48
N ASN A 64 3.89 24.19 -13.66
CA ASN A 64 5.06 23.43 -14.08
C ASN A 64 4.70 22.35 -15.10
N ALA A 65 3.50 21.77 -14.99
CA ALA A 65 2.95 20.81 -15.94
C ALA A 65 2.40 21.45 -17.23
N GLY A 66 2.42 22.78 -17.35
CA GLY A 66 1.99 23.51 -18.53
C GLY A 66 0.51 23.92 -18.52
N LEU A 67 -0.21 23.79 -17.40
CA LEU A 67 -1.57 24.31 -17.31
C LEU A 67 -1.54 25.85 -17.21
N ALA A 68 -2.21 26.52 -18.15
CA ALA A 68 -2.39 27.96 -18.14
C ALA A 68 -3.45 28.36 -17.10
N VAL A 69 -3.04 28.49 -15.84
CA VAL A 69 -3.91 28.89 -14.72
C VAL A 69 -3.19 29.89 -13.80
N GLU A 70 -3.89 30.96 -13.43
CA GLU A 70 -3.35 32.01 -12.55
C GLU A 70 -3.76 31.81 -11.08
N SER A 71 -4.89 31.14 -10.84
CA SER A 71 -5.44 30.88 -9.50
C SER A 71 -6.29 29.63 -9.50
N LEU A 72 -6.30 28.91 -8.39
CA LEU A 72 -7.23 27.79 -8.20
C LEU A 72 -8.62 28.35 -7.89
N SER A 73 -9.61 27.98 -8.70
CA SER A 73 -11.02 28.30 -8.45
C SER A 73 -11.93 27.21 -9.02
N THR A 74 -12.96 26.85 -8.27
CA THR A 74 -14.02 25.93 -8.71
C THR A 74 -14.80 26.45 -9.91
N ASP A 75 -14.78 27.75 -10.16
CA ASP A 75 -15.52 28.36 -11.28
C ASP A 75 -14.85 28.14 -12.64
N ASN A 76 -13.56 27.77 -12.65
CA ASN A 76 -12.76 27.67 -13.87
C ASN A 76 -12.02 26.33 -14.01
N LEU A 77 -12.10 25.44 -13.03
CA LEU A 77 -11.39 24.17 -13.04
C LEU A 77 -12.36 23.00 -12.91
N GLN A 78 -12.36 22.08 -13.87
CA GLN A 78 -13.14 20.85 -13.82
C GLN A 78 -12.20 19.64 -13.72
N LEU A 79 -12.41 18.79 -12.71
CA LEU A 79 -11.69 17.53 -12.54
C LEU A 79 -12.63 16.37 -12.87
N ASN A 80 -12.23 15.50 -13.79
CA ASN A 80 -12.98 14.29 -14.13
C ASN A 80 -12.10 13.04 -14.02
N VAL A 81 -12.73 11.92 -13.68
CA VAL A 81 -12.20 10.58 -13.91
C VAL A 81 -13.09 9.88 -14.94
N ALA A 82 -12.52 9.53 -16.09
CA ALA A 82 -13.31 9.24 -17.29
C ALA A 82 -14.34 10.36 -17.55
N ASP A 83 -15.63 10.03 -17.61
CA ASP A 83 -16.73 10.99 -17.84
C ASP A 83 -17.44 11.44 -16.55
N THR A 84 -16.90 11.08 -15.38
CA THR A 84 -17.49 11.41 -14.07
C THR A 84 -16.78 12.59 -13.45
N ALA A 85 -17.54 13.61 -13.06
CA ALA A 85 -17.02 14.75 -12.31
C ALA A 85 -16.57 14.34 -10.91
N VAL A 86 -15.38 14.80 -10.52
CA VAL A 86 -14.75 14.52 -9.24
C VAL A 86 -14.78 15.80 -8.40
N PRO A 87 -15.52 15.82 -7.28
CA PRO A 87 -15.53 16.97 -6.39
C PRO A 87 -14.19 17.20 -5.73
N TYR A 88 -13.81 18.47 -5.56
CA TYR A 88 -12.59 18.85 -4.89
C TYR A 88 -12.78 20.10 -4.03
N ALA A 89 -11.91 20.28 -3.04
CA ALA A 89 -11.83 21.49 -2.23
C ALA A 89 -10.60 22.31 -2.63
N ILE A 90 -10.64 23.61 -2.37
CA ILE A 90 -9.46 24.47 -2.46
C ILE A 90 -9.15 24.96 -1.04
N LYS A 91 -8.02 24.55 -0.50
CA LYS A 91 -7.54 24.96 0.84
C LYS A 91 -6.08 25.33 0.75
N GLU A 92 -5.70 26.46 1.36
CA GLU A 92 -4.31 26.93 1.39
C GLU A 92 -3.63 26.97 0.01
N ASN A 93 -4.38 27.36 -1.03
CA ASN A 93 -3.95 27.40 -2.43
C ASN A 93 -3.52 26.02 -3.00
N GLN A 94 -4.14 24.94 -2.52
CA GLN A 94 -4.05 23.60 -3.06
C GLN A 94 -5.42 23.07 -3.45
N LEU A 95 -5.48 22.36 -4.57
CA LEU A 95 -6.64 21.56 -4.96
C LEU A 95 -6.55 20.22 -4.25
N ILE A 96 -7.59 19.86 -3.50
CA ILE A 96 -7.66 18.65 -2.69
C ILE A 96 -8.82 17.79 -3.17
N PHE A 97 -8.54 16.56 -3.61
CA PHE A 97 -9.56 15.61 -4.06
C PHE A 97 -9.29 14.21 -3.52
N TYR A 98 -10.32 13.35 -3.49
CA TYR A 98 -10.15 11.94 -3.17
C TYR A 98 -9.93 11.14 -4.46
N GLY A 99 -8.73 10.60 -4.62
CA GLY A 99 -8.34 9.73 -5.71
C GLY A 99 -8.65 8.27 -5.38
N GLN A 100 -9.00 7.50 -6.40
CA GLN A 100 -9.19 6.06 -6.32
C GLN A 100 -8.22 5.36 -7.27
N ALA A 101 -7.55 4.34 -6.76
CA ALA A 101 -6.71 3.45 -7.52
C ALA A 101 -7.54 2.70 -8.60
N PRO A 102 -6.91 2.30 -9.72
CA PRO A 102 -7.58 1.49 -10.72
C PRO A 102 -8.00 0.13 -10.14
N SER A 103 -9.21 -0.32 -10.46
CA SER A 103 -9.70 -1.66 -10.09
C SER A 103 -9.20 -2.77 -11.04
N SER A 104 -8.56 -2.38 -12.15
CA SER A 104 -8.09 -3.29 -13.20
C SER A 104 -6.64 -3.67 -12.97
N ARG A 105 -6.33 -4.97 -13.01
CA ARG A 105 -4.95 -5.48 -12.98
C ARG A 105 -4.08 -5.08 -14.19
N TYR A 106 -4.68 -4.46 -15.21
CA TYR A 106 -4.00 -4.06 -16.45
C TYR A 106 -3.71 -2.55 -16.52
N ILE A 107 -4.05 -1.80 -15.47
CA ILE A 107 -3.88 -0.35 -15.39
C ILE A 107 -3.14 -0.06 -14.09
N ALA A 108 -1.94 0.51 -14.20
CA ALA A 108 -1.15 0.89 -13.02
C ALA A 108 -1.69 2.18 -12.38
N ASP A 109 -2.07 3.16 -13.20
CA ASP A 109 -2.54 4.47 -12.76
C ASP A 109 -3.90 4.82 -13.35
N GLN A 110 -4.80 5.30 -12.51
CA GLN A 110 -6.07 5.89 -12.93
C GLN A 110 -5.85 7.35 -13.35
N PRO A 111 -6.10 7.73 -14.62
CA PRO A 111 -5.98 9.11 -15.05
C PRO A 111 -7.16 9.96 -14.58
N TYR A 112 -6.85 11.05 -13.89
CA TYR A 112 -7.76 12.16 -13.62
C TYR A 112 -7.39 13.33 -14.54
N ILE A 113 -8.36 13.95 -15.20
CA ILE A 113 -8.11 15.07 -16.11
C ILE A 113 -8.64 16.34 -15.48
N LEU A 114 -7.74 17.28 -15.20
CA LEU A 114 -8.08 18.63 -14.75
C LEU A 114 -8.07 19.55 -15.97
N ARG A 115 -9.18 20.25 -16.21
CA ARG A 115 -9.36 21.19 -17.33
C ARG A 115 -9.68 22.59 -16.83
N THR A 116 -9.17 23.59 -17.54
CA THR A 116 -9.50 25.01 -17.36
C THR A 116 -10.66 25.43 -18.28
N GLY A 117 -11.34 26.53 -17.96
CA GLY A 117 -12.40 27.12 -18.79
C GLY A 117 -13.78 26.52 -18.54
N THR A 118 -13.93 25.65 -17.54
CA THR A 118 -15.22 25.06 -17.17
C THR A 118 -15.28 24.92 -15.66
N ALA A 119 -16.45 25.23 -15.08
CA ALA A 119 -16.67 25.07 -13.66
C ALA A 119 -16.64 23.59 -13.24
N GLY A 120 -16.02 23.33 -12.08
CA GLY A 120 -15.94 22.02 -11.47
C GLY A 120 -16.99 21.80 -10.38
N ALA A 121 -16.91 20.64 -9.75
CA ALA A 121 -17.72 20.30 -8.59
C ALA A 121 -16.96 20.65 -7.30
N ALA A 122 -17.57 21.47 -6.43
CA ALA A 122 -17.05 21.70 -5.10
C ALA A 122 -17.32 20.48 -4.21
N MET A 123 -16.31 20.07 -3.44
CA MET A 123 -16.47 19.06 -2.40
C MET A 123 -17.41 19.60 -1.31
N ALA A 124 -18.49 18.87 -1.04
CA ALA A 124 -19.47 19.29 -0.05
C ALA A 124 -18.88 19.24 1.35
N GLU A 125 -19.07 20.31 2.11
CA GLU A 125 -18.76 20.34 3.54
C GLU A 125 -20.02 20.07 4.36
N THR A 126 -19.89 19.26 5.41
CA THR A 126 -20.98 18.98 6.35
C THR A 126 -20.53 19.41 7.73
N ALA A 127 -21.37 20.21 8.40
CA ALA A 127 -21.12 20.62 9.78
C ALA A 127 -21.11 19.39 10.69
N VAL A 128 -20.03 19.25 11.46
CA VAL A 128 -19.92 18.24 12.51
C VAL A 128 -20.06 18.93 13.86
N SER A 129 -20.66 18.26 14.84
CA SER A 129 -20.70 18.74 16.22
C SER A 129 -19.27 19.03 16.71
N PRO A 130 -19.05 20.08 17.51
CA PRO A 130 -17.75 20.34 18.13
C PRO A 130 -17.23 19.06 18.79
N ALA A 131 -15.96 18.71 18.54
CA ALA A 131 -15.39 17.48 19.06
C ALA A 131 -15.51 17.44 20.58
N ALA A 132 -16.39 16.56 21.10
CA ALA A 132 -16.46 16.23 22.52
C ALA A 132 -15.45 15.14 22.90
N ASN A 133 -14.80 14.55 21.90
CA ASN A 133 -13.82 13.47 22.07
C ASN A 133 -12.42 14.06 22.32
N PRO A 134 -11.58 13.38 23.12
CA PRO A 134 -10.18 13.76 23.25
C PRO A 134 -9.51 13.75 21.87
N THR A 135 -8.54 14.63 21.69
CA THR A 135 -7.68 14.64 20.50
C THR A 135 -7.13 13.23 20.26
N LEU A 136 -7.36 12.67 19.08
CA LEU A 136 -6.77 11.39 18.70
C LEU A 136 -5.25 11.55 18.65
N THR A 137 -4.55 10.84 19.52
CA THR A 137 -3.08 10.79 19.52
C THR A 137 -2.54 9.67 18.65
N ALA A 138 -3.38 8.68 18.31
CA ALA A 138 -3.05 7.60 17.41
C ALA A 138 -4.28 7.06 16.64
N VAL A 139 -4.04 6.43 15.48
CA VAL A 139 -5.07 5.82 14.63
C VAL A 139 -4.60 4.47 14.08
N PRO A 140 -5.49 3.47 13.94
CA PRO A 140 -5.17 2.25 13.22
C PRO A 140 -4.87 2.54 11.74
N GLN A 141 -3.81 1.94 11.22
CA GLN A 141 -3.40 1.90 9.84
C GLN A 141 -3.26 0.45 9.41
N HIS A 142 -3.62 0.18 8.16
CA HIS A 142 -3.41 -1.09 7.51
C HIS A 142 -2.41 -0.90 6.37
N LEU A 143 -1.25 -1.54 6.46
CA LEU A 143 -0.19 -1.50 5.45
C LEU A 143 -0.27 -2.77 4.61
N HIS A 144 -0.23 -2.60 3.30
CA HIS A 144 -0.23 -3.68 2.32
C HIS A 144 1.10 -3.64 1.58
N LEU A 145 1.84 -4.76 1.57
CA LEU A 145 3.22 -4.78 1.09
C LEU A 145 3.44 -5.63 -0.17
N GLU A 146 2.46 -6.44 -0.62
CA GLU A 146 2.70 -7.30 -1.78
C GLU A 146 2.96 -6.53 -3.07
N GLU A 147 3.72 -7.16 -3.95
CA GLU A 147 3.88 -6.74 -5.34
C GLU A 147 3.58 -7.93 -6.25
N ASN A 148 3.03 -7.67 -7.43
CA ASN A 148 2.72 -8.73 -8.40
C ASN A 148 3.94 -9.05 -9.27
N LEU A 149 4.91 -9.81 -8.73
CA LEU A 149 6.19 -10.09 -9.39
C LEU A 149 6.25 -11.47 -10.06
N LEU A 150 5.52 -12.45 -9.52
CA LEU A 150 5.59 -13.85 -9.94
C LEU A 150 4.20 -14.32 -10.36
N TYR A 151 4.09 -14.85 -11.58
CA TYR A 151 2.85 -15.45 -12.07
C TYR A 151 2.93 -16.97 -12.02
N ASN A 152 1.95 -17.62 -11.39
CA ASN A 152 1.84 -19.08 -11.42
C ASN A 152 0.42 -19.54 -11.75
N ALA A 153 0.26 -20.12 -12.95
CA ALA A 153 -1.02 -20.64 -13.43
C ALA A 153 -1.49 -21.91 -12.71
N GLN A 154 -0.60 -22.64 -12.03
CA GLN A 154 -0.96 -23.86 -11.30
C GLN A 154 -1.85 -23.54 -10.09
N ALA A 155 -1.76 -22.32 -9.54
CA ALA A 155 -2.63 -21.85 -8.46
C ALA A 155 -4.12 -21.77 -8.83
N HIS A 156 -4.47 -21.85 -10.12
CA HIS A 156 -5.86 -21.85 -10.60
C HIS A 156 -6.62 -23.17 -10.35
N ARG A 157 -5.98 -24.17 -9.73
CA ARG A 157 -6.60 -25.47 -9.42
C ARG A 157 -7.70 -25.39 -8.36
N ASP A 158 -7.75 -24.30 -7.62
CA ASP A 158 -8.81 -23.96 -6.68
C ASP A 158 -9.80 -22.98 -7.35
N ASP A 159 -11.06 -23.40 -7.50
CA ASP A 159 -12.09 -22.66 -8.23
C ASP A 159 -12.50 -21.33 -7.54
N GLN A 160 -12.08 -21.14 -6.30
CA GLN A 160 -12.27 -19.92 -5.52
C GLN A 160 -11.15 -18.89 -5.76
N VAL A 161 -10.07 -19.26 -6.46
CA VAL A 161 -8.85 -18.44 -6.55
C VAL A 161 -8.80 -17.67 -7.86
N THR A 162 -8.94 -16.35 -7.73
CA THR A 162 -8.98 -15.41 -8.85
C THR A 162 -7.66 -14.70 -9.11
N ASP A 163 -6.69 -14.83 -8.21
CA ASP A 163 -5.40 -14.13 -8.30
C ASP A 163 -4.25 -15.12 -8.35
N LEU A 164 -3.48 -15.02 -9.44
CA LEU A 164 -2.40 -15.91 -9.84
C LEU A 164 -1.04 -15.20 -9.79
N TRP A 165 -1.03 -13.98 -9.25
CA TRP A 165 0.16 -13.19 -9.02
C TRP A 165 0.57 -13.24 -7.55
N PHE A 166 1.87 -13.26 -7.34
CA PHE A 166 2.50 -13.45 -6.06
C PHE A 166 3.75 -12.58 -5.96
N TRP A 167 4.18 -12.32 -4.74
CA TRP A 167 5.31 -11.43 -4.47
C TRP A 167 6.64 -12.16 -4.45
N HIS A 168 6.72 -13.23 -3.65
CA HIS A 168 7.91 -14.04 -3.49
C HIS A 168 7.58 -15.52 -3.46
N GLU A 169 8.56 -16.32 -3.83
CA GLU A 169 8.62 -17.77 -3.63
C GLU A 169 9.67 -18.05 -2.56
N ILE A 170 9.40 -19.00 -1.68
CA ILE A 170 10.36 -19.52 -0.70
C ILE A 170 10.32 -21.04 -0.72
N GLY A 171 11.46 -21.67 -0.97
CA GLY A 171 11.66 -23.11 -0.90
C GLY A 171 12.67 -23.49 0.18
N GLN A 172 13.01 -24.77 0.24
CA GLN A 172 13.99 -25.28 1.21
C GLN A 172 15.33 -24.55 1.09
N GLN A 173 15.98 -24.34 2.23
CA GLN A 173 17.29 -23.70 2.31
C GLN A 173 17.31 -22.23 1.85
N GLN A 174 16.13 -21.61 1.70
CA GLN A 174 15.97 -20.22 1.29
C GLN A 174 15.51 -19.33 2.43
N LYS A 175 15.69 -18.04 2.21
CA LYS A 175 15.31 -16.97 3.12
C LYS A 175 14.86 -15.76 2.31
N VAL A 176 13.78 -15.12 2.75
CA VAL A 176 13.22 -13.91 2.13
C VAL A 176 13.15 -12.80 3.18
N ASP A 177 13.83 -11.69 2.93
CA ASP A 177 13.79 -10.50 3.78
C ASP A 177 12.92 -9.42 3.14
N LEU A 178 11.86 -9.02 3.84
CA LEU A 178 10.90 -8.00 3.46
C LEU A 178 11.16 -6.76 4.32
N SER A 179 11.45 -5.64 3.67
CA SER A 179 11.71 -4.37 4.36
C SER A 179 10.45 -3.51 4.43
N LEU A 180 10.17 -2.94 5.59
CA LEU A 180 9.07 -2.00 5.77
C LEU A 180 9.53 -0.80 6.61
N ASN A 181 9.05 0.41 6.28
CA ASN A 181 9.34 1.62 7.03
C ASN A 181 8.07 2.15 7.71
N LEU A 182 8.12 2.35 9.03
CA LEU A 182 7.01 2.91 9.81
C LEU A 182 7.34 4.35 10.22
N VAL A 183 6.53 5.32 9.79
CA VAL A 183 6.81 6.74 10.05
C VAL A 183 6.66 7.12 11.52
N ALA A 184 5.62 6.63 12.20
CA ALA A 184 5.36 6.97 13.61
C ALA A 184 4.54 5.89 14.32
N LEU A 185 5.18 4.99 15.06
CA LEU A 185 4.50 3.93 15.80
C LEU A 185 4.11 4.36 17.23
N GLU A 186 2.94 3.94 17.71
CA GLU A 186 2.50 4.18 19.09
C GLU A 186 3.33 3.43 20.13
N SER A 187 3.52 4.05 21.31
CA SER A 187 4.29 3.47 22.40
C SER A 187 3.52 2.30 23.01
N ASN A 188 3.99 1.08 22.73
CA ASN A 188 3.34 -0.20 23.05
C ASN A 188 2.29 -0.67 22.03
N ALA A 189 2.34 -0.18 20.79
CA ALA A 189 1.54 -0.73 19.71
C ALA A 189 1.85 -2.22 19.48
N SER A 190 0.80 -3.04 19.47
CA SER A 190 0.83 -4.39 18.90
C SER A 190 0.34 -4.36 17.45
N ALA A 191 0.68 -5.40 16.69
CA ALA A 191 0.28 -5.58 15.30
C ALA A 191 -0.44 -6.91 15.09
N THR A 192 -1.16 -7.01 13.98
CA THR A 192 -1.47 -8.30 13.36
C THR A 192 -0.78 -8.37 12.01
N LEU A 193 0.05 -9.39 11.82
CA LEU A 193 0.66 -9.72 10.55
C LEU A 193 -0.15 -10.83 9.88
N ARG A 194 -0.72 -10.54 8.71
CA ARG A 194 -1.41 -11.53 7.88
C ARG A 194 -0.55 -11.88 6.67
N LEU A 195 -0.21 -13.15 6.51
CA LEU A 195 0.45 -13.73 5.34
C LEU A 195 -0.57 -14.58 4.58
N GLN A 196 -0.78 -14.31 3.29
CA GLN A 196 -1.44 -15.27 2.39
C GLN A 196 -0.38 -16.01 1.61
N LEU A 197 -0.50 -17.33 1.61
CA LEU A 197 0.47 -18.29 1.13
C LEU A 197 -0.23 -19.28 0.19
N TRP A 198 0.52 -19.92 -0.68
CA TRP A 198 0.06 -21.06 -1.47
C TRP A 198 1.14 -22.14 -1.52
N GLY A 199 0.81 -23.36 -1.11
CA GLY A 199 1.68 -24.53 -1.26
C GLY A 199 1.66 -25.02 -2.71
N VAL A 200 2.84 -25.09 -3.35
CA VAL A 200 2.99 -25.58 -4.74
C VAL A 200 3.06 -27.12 -4.81
N THR A 201 3.33 -27.80 -3.69
CA THR A 201 3.64 -29.22 -3.60
C THR A 201 2.81 -29.89 -2.50
N GLN A 202 2.76 -31.23 -2.49
CA GLN A 202 2.14 -31.99 -1.41
C GLN A 202 2.83 -33.35 -1.22
N ASN A 203 3.15 -33.69 0.03
CA ASN A 203 3.57 -35.01 0.50
C ASN A 203 2.44 -35.66 1.30
N VAL A 204 1.70 -36.57 0.66
CA VAL A 204 0.55 -37.23 1.29
C VAL A 204 0.91 -38.10 2.52
N GLU A 205 2.19 -38.39 2.75
CA GLU A 205 2.68 -39.19 3.89
C GLU A 205 3.13 -38.32 5.07
N VAL A 206 3.26 -37.01 4.89
CA VAL A 206 3.70 -36.07 5.93
C VAL A 206 2.63 -35.03 6.16
N ALA A 207 2.16 -34.91 7.40
CA ALA A 207 1.30 -33.80 7.77
C ALA A 207 2.13 -32.53 7.97
N ASP A 208 1.59 -31.39 7.57
CA ASP A 208 2.25 -30.09 7.65
C ASP A 208 3.61 -30.09 6.93
N ASP A 209 3.57 -30.50 5.66
CA ASP A 209 4.73 -30.66 4.78
C ASP A 209 5.36 -29.36 4.27
N HIS A 210 4.81 -28.22 4.69
CA HIS A 210 5.36 -26.89 4.49
C HIS A 210 5.59 -26.18 5.82
N ASP A 211 6.78 -25.60 6.00
CA ASP A 211 7.03 -24.68 7.09
C ASP A 211 8.08 -23.60 6.80
N PHE A 212 8.08 -22.57 7.65
CA PHE A 212 9.16 -21.59 7.77
C PHE A 212 9.07 -20.85 9.09
N ASP A 213 10.21 -20.36 9.58
CA ASP A 213 10.26 -19.48 10.73
C ASP A 213 9.96 -18.02 10.33
N LEU A 214 9.00 -17.41 11.03
CA LEU A 214 8.69 -15.99 10.90
C LEU A 214 9.52 -15.21 11.92
N ILE A 215 10.44 -14.39 11.41
CA ILE A 215 11.35 -13.59 12.22
C ILE A 215 11.07 -12.11 11.93
N VAL A 216 10.98 -11.28 12.97
CA VAL A 216 10.79 -9.83 12.82
C VAL A 216 11.88 -9.10 13.60
N ASN A 217 12.64 -8.24 12.91
CA ASN A 217 13.77 -7.52 13.48
C ASN A 217 14.79 -8.43 14.21
N GLY A 218 14.98 -9.66 13.71
CA GLY A 218 15.88 -10.66 14.30
C GLY A 218 15.29 -11.46 15.45
N GLN A 219 14.05 -11.20 15.85
CA GLN A 219 13.33 -12.00 16.86
C GLN A 219 12.42 -13.03 16.17
N THR A 220 12.62 -14.32 16.46
CA THR A 220 11.67 -15.36 16.05
C THR A 220 10.33 -15.16 16.75
N ILE A 221 9.27 -15.07 15.96
CA ILE A 221 7.90 -14.85 16.43
C ILE A 221 7.17 -16.18 16.55
N THR A 222 7.19 -16.98 15.48
CA THR A 222 6.57 -18.30 15.39
C THR A 222 7.14 -19.07 14.21
N THR A 223 6.88 -20.37 14.16
CA THR A 223 6.97 -21.15 12.91
C THR A 223 5.58 -21.23 12.29
N VAL A 224 5.47 -20.96 11.00
CA VAL A 224 4.24 -21.12 10.22
C VAL A 224 4.27 -22.51 9.58
N ARG A 225 3.18 -23.26 9.68
CA ARG A 225 3.04 -24.62 9.14
C ARG A 225 1.69 -24.82 8.46
N TRP A 226 1.66 -25.53 7.34
CA TRP A 226 0.43 -25.99 6.70
C TRP A 226 0.71 -27.20 5.81
N ASP A 227 -0.37 -27.85 5.37
CA ASP A 227 -0.33 -29.08 4.59
C ASP A 227 -0.83 -28.87 3.16
N GLY A 228 -0.06 -29.36 2.20
CA GLY A 228 -0.47 -29.66 0.84
C GLY A 228 -0.54 -28.49 -0.15
N GLU A 229 -0.96 -28.85 -1.38
CA GLU A 229 -1.01 -27.96 -2.54
C GLU A 229 -2.25 -27.04 -2.46
N THR A 230 -2.27 -26.12 -1.49
CA THR A 230 -3.44 -25.31 -1.16
C THR A 230 -3.11 -23.89 -0.74
N HIS A 231 -4.10 -22.99 -0.81
CA HIS A 231 -3.99 -21.65 -0.26
C HIS A 231 -4.09 -21.70 1.27
N PHE A 232 -3.22 -20.94 1.92
CA PHE A 232 -3.15 -20.87 3.37
C PHE A 232 -3.05 -19.41 3.82
N THR A 233 -3.73 -19.06 4.90
CA THR A 233 -3.61 -17.74 5.52
C THR A 233 -3.09 -17.90 6.93
N SER A 234 -1.92 -17.32 7.20
CA SER A 234 -1.39 -17.19 8.55
C SER A 234 -1.71 -15.80 9.10
N GLU A 235 -2.25 -15.75 10.32
CA GLU A 235 -2.41 -14.52 11.09
C GLU A 235 -1.60 -14.64 12.37
N THR A 236 -0.62 -13.75 12.55
CA THR A 236 0.28 -13.74 13.70
C THR A 236 0.20 -12.40 14.40
N THR A 237 -0.11 -12.41 15.70
CA THR A 237 -0.03 -11.21 16.53
C THR A 237 1.44 -10.87 16.80
N LEU A 238 1.84 -9.64 16.49
CA LEU A 238 3.16 -9.10 16.87
C LEU A 238 2.99 -8.32 18.18
N PRO A 239 3.62 -8.77 19.28
CA PRO A 239 3.57 -8.05 20.55
C PRO A 239 4.19 -6.65 20.47
N ALA A 240 3.84 -5.82 21.45
CA ALA A 240 4.49 -4.53 21.68
C ALA A 240 6.01 -4.69 21.78
N GLY A 241 6.74 -3.79 21.11
CA GLY A 241 8.21 -3.76 21.11
C GLY A 241 8.88 -4.62 20.01
N VAL A 242 8.13 -5.46 19.29
CA VAL A 242 8.67 -6.19 18.13
C VAL A 242 8.94 -5.24 16.96
N LEU A 243 8.01 -4.33 16.69
CA LEU A 243 8.15 -3.29 15.67
C LEU A 243 8.69 -1.99 16.27
N LYS A 244 9.34 -1.20 15.43
CA LYS A 244 9.88 0.12 15.77
C LYS A 244 9.52 1.17 14.72
N THR A 245 9.49 2.43 15.13
CA THR A 245 9.52 3.55 14.19
C THR A 245 10.79 3.47 13.34
N GLY A 246 10.67 3.71 12.04
CA GLY A 246 11.71 3.56 11.03
C GLY A 246 11.70 2.19 10.37
N ASN A 247 12.88 1.72 9.96
CA ASN A 247 13.03 0.47 9.21
C ASN A 247 12.81 -0.75 10.10
N ASN A 248 11.99 -1.68 9.63
CA ASN A 248 11.82 -3.00 10.17
C ASN A 248 12.08 -4.03 9.06
N THR A 249 12.47 -5.23 9.46
CA THR A 249 12.64 -6.36 8.56
C THR A 249 11.76 -7.51 9.03
N ILE A 250 10.94 -8.02 8.13
CA ILE A 250 10.21 -9.28 8.29
C ILE A 250 10.95 -10.30 7.45
N THR A 251 11.30 -11.40 8.07
CA THR A 251 12.12 -12.46 7.49
C THR A 251 11.30 -13.73 7.51
N LEU A 252 11.17 -14.37 6.35
CA LEU A 252 10.71 -15.74 6.23
C LEU A 252 11.95 -16.62 6.04
N ASP A 253 12.19 -17.52 6.99
CA ASP A 253 13.41 -18.33 7.02
C ASP A 253 13.05 -19.82 6.91
N ASN A 254 13.38 -20.42 5.77
CA ASN A 254 13.23 -21.85 5.51
C ASN A 254 14.62 -22.52 5.39
N GLN A 255 15.63 -21.99 6.08
CA GLN A 255 16.98 -22.58 6.10
C GLN A 255 17.14 -23.65 7.18
N VAL A 256 16.37 -23.54 8.25
CA VAL A 256 16.37 -24.53 9.33
C VAL A 256 15.47 -25.69 8.95
N GLU A 257 15.96 -26.91 9.16
CA GLU A 257 15.22 -28.13 8.84
C GLU A 257 13.95 -28.24 9.72
N GLY A 258 12.80 -27.94 9.11
CA GLY A 258 11.47 -28.23 9.62
C GLY A 258 10.99 -29.65 9.27
N ALA A 259 9.69 -29.92 9.42
CA ALA A 259 9.12 -31.26 9.22
C ALA A 259 9.47 -31.88 7.85
N SER A 260 9.57 -33.21 7.79
CA SER A 260 10.07 -33.98 6.65
C SER A 260 9.40 -33.67 5.30
N PHE A 261 10.22 -33.49 4.27
CA PHE A 261 10.05 -32.57 3.14
C PHE A 261 9.01 -32.87 2.05
N LEU A 262 8.33 -31.81 1.56
CA LEU A 262 8.22 -31.43 0.13
C LEU A 262 8.09 -29.90 -0.02
N ASP A 263 9.12 -29.15 0.37
CA ASP A 263 9.26 -27.74 0.01
C ASP A 263 10.01 -27.52 -1.30
#